data_AF-A0A916TVF9-F1
#
_entry.id   AF-A0A916TVF9-F1
#
_cell.length_a   1.000
_cell.length_b   1.000
_cell.length_c   1.000
_cell.angle_alpha   90.00
_cell.angle_beta   90.00
_cell.angle_gamma   90.00
#
_symmetry.space_group_name_H-M   'P 1'
#
loop_
_entity.id
_entity.type
_entity.pdbx_description
1 polymer ?
#
loop_
_entity_poly.entity_id
_entity_poly.type
_entity_poly.pdbx_seq_one_letter_code
_entity_poly.pdbx_strand_id
1 'polypeptide(L)'
;MTENKPVTDDSWIDPDDAPEWSEDHFRYARLSVGGKVVREAVGTFSHPGRPASANPKKQVTLRLDPDVIEKFRATGKGWQSRINAELRKVLGI
;
A
#
# COMPACT_ATOMS: atom_id res chain seq x y z
N MET A 1 -4.95 8.36 -29.71
CA MET A 1 -4.31 9.46 -28.97
C MET A 1 -5.27 9.88 -27.88
N THR A 2 -4.97 9.59 -26.63
CA THR A 2 -5.70 10.10 -25.46
C THR A 2 -4.68 10.24 -24.36
N GLU A 3 -4.02 11.40 -24.34
CA GLU A 3 -3.07 11.79 -23.32
C GLU A 3 -3.88 12.35 -22.14
N ASN A 4 -3.83 11.67 -21.00
CA ASN A 4 -4.42 12.19 -19.77
C ASN A 4 -3.31 12.99 -19.07
N LYS A 5 -3.42 14.32 -19.04
CA LYS A 5 -2.48 15.15 -18.30
C LYS A 5 -2.62 14.86 -16.80
N PRO A 6 -1.53 14.62 -16.06
CA PRO A 6 -1.64 14.57 -14.60
C PRO A 6 -2.05 15.96 -14.09
N VAL A 7 -3.03 16.00 -13.20
CA VAL A 7 -3.27 17.14 -12.33
C VAL A 7 -2.00 17.33 -11.51
N THR A 8 -1.23 18.36 -11.83
CA THR A 8 -0.20 18.86 -10.92
C THR A 8 -0.93 19.62 -9.82
N ASP A 9 -1.05 18.99 -8.66
CA ASP A 9 -1.45 19.65 -7.42
C ASP A 9 -0.32 20.62 -7.06
N ASP A 10 -0.52 21.92 -7.32
CA ASP A 10 0.42 22.97 -6.98
C ASP A 10 0.21 23.34 -5.50
N SER A 11 0.73 22.49 -4.62
CA SER A 11 0.79 22.73 -3.16
C SER A 11 2.14 23.35 -2.81
N TRP A 12 2.41 24.54 -3.35
CA TRP A 12 3.53 25.35 -2.84
C TRP A 12 3.21 25.79 -1.41
N ILE A 13 3.93 25.20 -0.46
CA ILE A 13 3.88 25.53 0.96
C ILE A 13 4.93 26.60 1.22
N ASP A 14 4.51 27.70 1.84
CA ASP A 14 5.39 28.82 2.18
C ASP A 14 6.58 28.33 3.03
N PRO A 15 7.82 28.59 2.64
CA PRO A 15 9.01 28.16 3.39
C PRO A 15 9.07 28.69 4.83
N ASP A 16 8.35 29.75 5.18
CA ASP A 16 8.26 30.28 6.55
C ASP A 16 7.12 29.66 7.38
N ASP A 17 6.16 28.96 6.76
CA ASP A 17 5.09 28.23 7.45
C ASP A 17 5.54 26.78 7.71
N ALA A 18 6.72 26.66 8.33
CA ALA A 18 7.30 25.38 8.67
C ALA A 18 6.37 24.64 9.66
N PRO A 19 5.99 23.39 9.38
CA PRO A 19 5.11 22.65 10.28
C PRO A 19 5.74 22.54 11.66
N GLU A 20 4.92 22.75 12.69
CA GLU A 20 5.32 22.61 14.08
C GLU A 20 5.98 21.25 14.33
N TRP A 21 7.08 21.26 15.07
CA TRP A 21 7.82 20.04 15.36
C TRP A 21 7.00 19.16 16.31
N SER A 22 6.41 18.09 15.77
CA SER A 22 5.65 17.13 16.57
C SER A 22 6.55 16.31 17.51
N GLU A 23 5.98 15.82 18.61
CA GLU A 23 6.67 14.93 19.56
C GLU A 23 7.24 13.67 18.87
N ASP A 24 6.55 13.18 17.84
CA ASP A 24 7.04 12.07 17.02
C ASP A 24 8.29 12.45 16.22
N HIS A 25 8.42 13.70 15.73
CA HIS A 25 9.65 14.18 15.10
C HIS A 25 10.83 14.11 16.08
N PHE A 26 10.64 14.54 17.33
CA PHE A 26 11.67 14.43 18.37
C PHE A 26 11.99 12.97 18.73
N ARG A 27 10.98 12.10 18.75
CA ARG A 27 11.15 10.67 19.03
C ARG A 27 11.99 9.96 17.98
N TYR A 28 11.95 10.36 16.71
CA TYR A 28 12.74 9.74 15.66
C TYR A 28 14.04 10.49 15.33
N ALA A 29 14.15 11.77 15.71
CA ALA A 29 15.33 12.58 15.44
C ALA A 29 16.58 12.14 16.22
N ARG A 30 17.75 12.45 15.63
CA ARG A 30 19.05 12.37 16.29
C ARG A 30 19.12 13.43 17.38
N LEU A 31 19.40 13.01 18.61
CA LEU A 31 19.61 13.90 19.74
C LEU A 31 21.11 14.11 19.98
N SER A 32 21.55 15.36 19.89
CA SER A 32 22.92 15.78 20.23
C SER A 32 22.88 16.85 21.31
N VAL A 33 23.71 16.70 22.35
CA VAL A 33 23.87 17.70 23.41
C VAL A 33 25.34 18.11 23.44
N GLY A 34 25.62 19.39 23.22
CA GLY A 34 27.00 19.92 23.23
C GLY A 34 27.93 19.30 22.18
N GLY A 35 27.41 18.88 21.04
CA GLY A 35 28.18 18.23 19.96
C GLY A 35 28.37 16.73 20.14
N LYS A 36 27.89 16.12 21.23
CA LYS A 36 27.93 14.67 21.45
C LYS A 36 26.58 14.04 21.14
N VAL A 37 26.58 13.04 20.27
CA VAL A 37 25.37 12.26 19.94
C VAL A 37 24.98 11.40 21.12
N VAL A 38 23.80 11.65 21.67
CA VAL A 38 23.20 10.89 22.77
C VAL A 38 22.32 9.77 22.23
N ARG A 39 21.67 10.00 21.07
CA ARG A 39 20.81 9.03 20.40
C ARG A 39 20.83 9.25 18.90
N GLU A 40 21.14 8.21 18.14
CA GLU A 40 21.02 8.22 16.67
C GLU A 40 19.55 8.25 16.24
N ALA A 41 19.30 8.77 15.04
CA ALA A 41 17.96 8.74 14.46
C ALA A 41 17.54 7.29 14.18
N VAL A 42 16.27 6.97 14.45
CA VAL A 42 15.74 5.61 14.26
C VAL A 42 14.53 5.64 13.33
N GLY A 43 14.50 4.75 12.34
CA GLY A 43 13.36 4.58 11.44
C GLY A 43 13.14 5.72 10.43
N THR A 44 11.95 5.75 9.85
CA THR A 44 11.49 6.77 8.91
C THR A 44 10.14 7.28 9.43
N PHE A 45 9.89 8.58 9.37
CA PHE A 45 8.59 9.21 9.68
C PHE A 45 7.49 8.86 8.64
N SER A 46 7.63 7.71 7.96
CA SER A 46 6.61 7.24 7.04
C SER A 46 5.57 6.53 7.87
N HIS A 47 4.30 6.91 7.69
CA HIS A 47 3.19 6.20 8.30
C HIS A 47 3.36 4.71 8.01
N PRO A 48 3.33 3.81 9.01
CA PRO A 48 3.43 2.39 8.75
C PRO A 48 2.34 2.05 7.73
N GLY A 49 2.76 1.45 6.61
CA GLY A 49 1.83 1.07 5.53
C GLY A 49 0.68 0.22 6.07
N ARG A 50 -0.39 0.05 5.27
CA ARG A 50 -1.57 -0.73 5.68
C ARG A 50 -1.12 -2.03 6.37
N PRO A 51 -1.58 -2.31 7.60
CA PRO A 51 -1.16 -3.49 8.33
C PRO A 51 -1.41 -4.75 7.49
N ALA A 52 -0.46 -5.69 7.54
CA ALA A 52 -0.58 -6.95 6.82
C ALA A 52 -1.88 -7.66 7.23
N SER A 53 -2.65 -8.13 6.25
CA SER A 53 -3.86 -8.91 6.52
C SER A 53 -3.48 -10.19 7.26
N ALA A 54 -4.24 -10.56 8.30
CA ALA A 54 -4.01 -11.78 9.07
C ALA A 54 -4.14 -13.06 8.21
N ASN A 55 -4.92 -13.01 7.13
CA ASN A 55 -5.05 -14.13 6.20
C ASN A 55 -5.08 -13.61 4.74
N PRO A 56 -3.90 -13.37 4.14
CA PRO A 56 -3.81 -12.90 2.76
C PRO A 56 -4.13 -14.02 1.77
N LYS A 57 -4.70 -13.67 0.62
CA LYS A 57 -4.83 -14.60 -0.50
C LYS A 57 -3.44 -15.05 -0.94
N LYS A 58 -3.24 -16.36 -1.08
CA LYS A 58 -1.98 -16.92 -1.58
C LYS A 58 -1.99 -16.89 -3.10
N GLN A 59 -0.96 -16.30 -3.71
CA GLN A 59 -0.73 -16.42 -5.14
C GLN A 59 -0.20 -17.82 -5.42
N VAL A 60 -0.90 -18.56 -6.28
CA VAL A 60 -0.52 -19.90 -6.71
C VAL A 60 -0.49 -19.99 -8.23
N THR A 61 0.42 -20.80 -8.76
CA THR A 61 0.46 -21.12 -10.20
C THR A 61 -0.40 -22.37 -10.42
N LEU A 62 -1.61 -22.19 -10.97
CA LEU A 62 -2.55 -23.26 -11.29
C LEU A 62 -2.87 -23.22 -12.79
N ARG A 63 -2.98 -24.40 -13.41
CA ARG A 63 -3.50 -24.55 -14.78
C ARG A 63 -4.98 -24.93 -14.68
N LEU A 64 -5.81 -24.18 -15.40
CA LEU A 64 -7.25 -24.41 -15.53
C LEU A 64 -7.56 -24.56 -17.01
N ASP A 65 -8.67 -25.25 -17.31
CA ASP A 65 -9.13 -25.40 -18.68
C ASP A 65 -9.44 -24.03 -19.31
N PRO A 66 -9.17 -23.86 -20.61
CA PRO A 66 -9.32 -22.57 -21.29
C PRO A 66 -10.78 -22.08 -21.29
N ASP A 67 -11.75 -22.98 -21.46
CA ASP A 67 -13.17 -22.63 -21.46
C ASP A 67 -13.64 -22.06 -20.12
N VAL A 68 -13.11 -22.57 -19.01
CA VAL A 68 -13.38 -22.05 -17.66
C VAL A 68 -12.85 -20.61 -17.54
N ILE A 69 -11.61 -20.37 -17.98
CA ILE A 69 -10.99 -19.05 -17.92
C ILE A 69 -11.77 -18.06 -18.80
N GLU A 70 -12.16 -18.46 -20.01
CA GLU A 70 -12.92 -17.59 -20.92
C GLU A 70 -14.29 -17.21 -20.36
N LYS A 71 -15.03 -18.18 -19.82
CA LYS A 71 -16.33 -17.91 -19.18
C LYS A 71 -16.20 -16.95 -18.01
N PHE A 72 -15.20 -17.14 -17.15
CA PHE A 72 -14.99 -16.19 -16.04
C PHE A 72 -14.51 -14.83 -16.54
N ARG A 73 -13.59 -14.74 -17.51
CA ARG A 73 -13.15 -13.46 -18.08
C ARG A 73 -14.29 -12.67 -18.71
N ALA A 74 -15.25 -13.34 -19.35
CA ALA A 74 -16.45 -12.72 -19.91
C ALA A 74 -17.32 -12.01 -18.84
N THR A 75 -17.22 -12.41 -17.57
CA THR A 75 -17.89 -11.71 -16.46
C THR A 75 -17.28 -10.34 -16.11
N GLY A 76 -16.19 -9.94 -16.77
CA GLY A 76 -15.57 -8.63 -16.66
C GLY A 76 -14.70 -8.45 -15.41
N LYS A 77 -14.55 -7.20 -14.95
CA LYS A 77 -13.68 -6.83 -13.82
C LYS A 77 -14.04 -7.66 -12.58
N GLY A 78 -13.03 -8.24 -11.93
CA GLY A 78 -13.19 -9.03 -10.72
C GLY A 78 -13.42 -10.54 -10.94
N TRP A 79 -13.29 -11.04 -12.17
CA TRP A 79 -13.47 -12.47 -12.46
C TRP A 79 -12.60 -13.41 -11.61
N GLN A 80 -11.38 -13.02 -11.26
CA GLN A 80 -10.50 -13.79 -10.37
C GLN A 80 -11.06 -13.93 -8.95
N SER A 81 -11.77 -12.92 -8.46
CA SER A 81 -12.45 -13.01 -7.16
C SER A 81 -13.70 -13.89 -7.26
N ARG A 82 -14.40 -13.89 -8.40
CA ARG A 82 -15.56 -14.76 -8.64
C ARG A 82 -15.17 -16.22 -8.71
N ILE A 83 -14.14 -16.58 -9.46
CA ILE A 83 -13.68 -17.98 -9.53
C ILE A 83 -13.26 -18.49 -8.15
N ASN A 84 -12.56 -17.66 -7.36
CA ASN A 84 -12.22 -18.01 -5.98
C ASN A 84 -13.48 -18.22 -5.11
N ALA A 85 -14.53 -17.40 -5.28
CA ALA A 85 -15.77 -17.58 -4.55
C ALA A 85 -16.49 -18.89 -4.93
N GLU A 86 -16.50 -19.27 -6.20
CA GLU A 86 -17.07 -20.55 -6.65
C GLU A 86 -16.28 -21.75 -6.10
N LEU A 87 -14.95 -21.70 -6.12
CA LEU A 87 -14.11 -22.74 -5.52
C LEU A 87 -14.38 -22.90 -4.01
N ARG A 88 -14.59 -21.79 -3.31
CA ARG A 88 -14.97 -21.80 -1.89
C ARG A 88 -16.35 -22.44 -1.65
N LYS A 89 -17.34 -22.12 -2.47
CA LYS A 89 -18.67 -22.74 -2.41
C LYS A 89 -18.60 -24.26 -2.60
N VAL A 90 -17.82 -24.73 -3.58
CA VAL A 90 -17.63 -26.17 -3.84
C VAL A 90 -17.00 -26.88 -2.64
N LEU A 91 -16.08 -26.20 -1.94
CA LEU A 91 -15.40 -26.74 -0.74
C LEU A 91 -16.18 -26.50 0.57
N GLY A 92 -17.28 -25.73 0.55
CA GLY A 92 -18.07 -25.40 1.73
C GLY A 92 -17.40 -24.44 2.73
N ILE A 93 -16.51 -23.54 2.27
CA ILE A 93 -15.73 -22.61 3.11
C ILE A 93 -15.97 -21.12 2.82
#